data_AF-A0A0C3CKE8-F1
#
_entry.id   AF-A0A0C3CKE8-F1
#
_cell.length_a   1.000
_cell.length_b   1.000
_cell.length_c   1.000
_cell.angle_alpha   90.00
_cell.angle_beta   90.00
_cell.angle_gamma   90.00
#
_symmetry.space_group_name_H-M   'P 1'
#
loop_
_entity.id
_entity.type
_entity.pdbx_description
1 polymer ?
#
loop_
_entity_poly.entity_id
_entity_poly.type
_entity_poly.pdbx_seq_one_letter_code
_entity_poly.pdbx_strand_id
1 'polypeptide(L)'
;MLLNEASIYEHLKPLQGQHIALVFAYLTSETADALFMEYMGCESNDMNSFTYSQRTSLWEELCAIHGMGVIHGDLRLANIVTLDGSDPHFIDFTHGSLHDCKGPAECDELTQAREFLLLLEDSDGKPQ
;
A
#
# COMPACT_ATOMS: atom_id res chain seq x y z
N MET A 1 -8.60 -7.34 -13.93
CA MET A 1 -8.88 -7.23 -12.49
C MET A 1 -7.83 -8.03 -11.73
N LEU A 2 -7.96 -9.35 -11.58
CA LEU A 2 -6.99 -10.12 -10.78
C LEU A 2 -5.63 -10.38 -11.47
N LEU A 3 -5.62 -10.61 -12.78
CA LEU A 3 -4.36 -10.78 -13.53
C LEU A 3 -3.48 -9.52 -13.49
N ASN A 4 -4.09 -8.34 -13.50
CA ASN A 4 -3.37 -7.07 -13.37
C ASN A 4 -2.71 -6.98 -12.00
N GLU A 5 -3.50 -7.18 -10.94
CA GLU A 5 -3.02 -7.18 -9.57
C GLU A 5 -1.89 -8.20 -9.35
N ALA A 6 -2.05 -9.44 -9.83
CA ALA A 6 -1.01 -10.46 -9.75
C ALA A 6 0.28 -10.04 -10.45
N SER A 7 0.18 -9.34 -11.60
CA SER A 7 1.35 -8.82 -12.30
C SER A 7 2.06 -7.70 -11.55
N ILE A 8 1.30 -6.84 -10.83
CA ILE A 8 1.86 -5.80 -9.95
C ILE A 8 2.58 -6.45 -8.77
N TYR A 9 1.96 -7.43 -8.10
CA TYR A 9 2.61 -8.15 -7.02
C TYR A 9 3.88 -8.88 -7.47
N GLU A 10 3.90 -9.47 -8.68
CA GLU A 10 5.12 -10.09 -9.23
C GLU A 10 6.21 -9.05 -9.50
N HIS A 11 5.85 -7.86 -9.97
CA HIS A 11 6.80 -6.74 -10.13
C HIS A 11 7.35 -6.24 -8.78
N LEU A 12 6.49 -6.21 -7.76
CA LEU A 12 6.84 -5.82 -6.39
C LEU A 12 7.44 -6.97 -5.55
N LYS A 13 7.78 -8.10 -6.16
CA LYS A 13 8.38 -9.26 -5.48
C LYS A 13 9.56 -8.92 -4.54
N PRO A 14 10.46 -7.96 -4.86
CA PRO A 14 11.52 -7.57 -3.93
C PRO A 14 11.05 -6.96 -2.60
N LEU A 15 9.80 -6.48 -2.53
CA LEU A 15 9.21 -5.86 -1.35
C LEU A 15 8.37 -6.83 -0.51
N GLN A 16 8.06 -8.02 -1.04
CA GLN A 16 7.19 -8.98 -0.37
C GLN A 16 7.84 -9.54 0.91
N GLY A 17 7.03 -9.69 1.97
CA GLY A 17 7.45 -10.19 3.29
C GLY A 17 8.18 -9.17 4.16
N GLN A 18 8.42 -7.96 3.65
CA GLN A 18 8.98 -6.84 4.41
C GLN A 18 8.06 -5.61 4.38
N HIS A 19 7.60 -5.23 3.20
CA HIS A 19 6.78 -4.05 2.98
C HIS A 19 5.37 -4.43 2.49
N ILE A 20 5.23 -5.48 1.70
CA ILE A 20 3.90 -5.92 1.23
C ILE A 20 3.70 -7.42 1.48
N ALA A 21 2.45 -7.88 1.36
CA ALA A 21 2.09 -9.29 1.54
C ALA A 21 2.91 -10.24 0.66
N LEU A 22 3.32 -11.39 1.21
CA LEU A 22 3.83 -12.49 0.40
C LEU A 22 2.74 -13.03 -0.53
N VAL A 23 3.07 -13.24 -1.81
CA VAL A 23 2.22 -13.97 -2.75
C VAL A 23 2.69 -15.42 -2.82
N PHE A 24 1.82 -16.35 -2.45
CA PHE A 24 2.11 -17.78 -2.48
C PHE A 24 1.83 -18.39 -3.85
N ALA A 25 0.71 -18.01 -4.48
CA ALA A 25 0.34 -18.53 -5.79
C ALA A 25 -0.72 -17.66 -6.49
N TYR A 26 -0.67 -17.63 -7.82
CA TYR A 26 -1.79 -17.25 -8.67
C TYR A 26 -2.31 -18.49 -9.38
N LEU A 27 -3.59 -18.83 -9.18
CA LEU A 27 -4.24 -19.98 -9.78
C LEU A 27 -5.36 -19.50 -10.71
N THR A 28 -5.48 -20.13 -11.87
CA THR A 28 -6.51 -19.82 -12.87
C THR A 28 -7.23 -21.10 -13.29
N SER A 29 -8.52 -20.97 -13.58
CA SER A 29 -9.39 -22.04 -14.06
C SER A 29 -10.35 -21.49 -15.12
N GLU A 30 -11.17 -22.34 -15.73
CA GLU A 30 -12.18 -21.88 -16.70
C GLU A 30 -13.25 -20.95 -16.09
N THR A 31 -13.44 -20.97 -14.77
CA THR A 31 -14.55 -20.27 -14.10
C THR A 31 -14.13 -19.22 -13.09
N ALA A 32 -12.88 -19.24 -12.63
CA ALA A 32 -12.37 -18.32 -11.62
C ALA A 32 -10.84 -18.21 -11.63
N ASP A 33 -10.36 -17.03 -11.25
CA ASP A 33 -8.98 -16.75 -10.90
C ASP A 33 -8.88 -16.54 -9.37
N ALA A 34 -7.76 -16.96 -8.78
CA ALA A 34 -7.51 -16.82 -7.35
C ALA A 34 -6.05 -16.45 -7.08
N LEU A 35 -5.83 -15.43 -6.25
CA LEU A 35 -4.53 -14.99 -5.78
C LEU A 35 -4.41 -15.33 -4.29
N PHE A 36 -3.48 -16.23 -3.95
CA PHE A 36 -3.23 -16.68 -2.59
C PHE A 36 -2.08 -15.88 -2.01
N MET A 37 -2.36 -15.15 -0.92
CA MET A 37 -1.42 -14.23 -0.30
C MET A 37 -1.40 -14.42 1.21
N GLU A 38 -0.38 -13.85 1.82
CA GLU A 38 -0.26 -13.70 3.26
C GLU A 38 -1.45 -12.94 3.84
N TYR A 39 -1.92 -13.41 5.00
CA TYR A 39 -2.95 -12.71 5.75
C TYR A 39 -2.32 -11.58 6.56
N MET A 40 -2.56 -10.34 6.13
CA MET A 40 -1.98 -9.12 6.72
C MET A 40 -2.90 -8.48 7.79
N GLY A 41 -3.97 -9.17 8.18
CA GLY A 41 -4.90 -8.71 9.22
C GLY A 41 -6.22 -8.16 8.68
N CYS A 42 -6.84 -7.28 9.46
CA CYS A 42 -8.17 -6.73 9.19
C CYS A 42 -8.10 -5.25 8.82
N GLU A 43 -9.08 -4.79 8.05
CA GLU A 43 -9.26 -3.39 7.70
C GLU A 43 -9.51 -2.52 8.95
N SER A 44 -8.93 -1.31 8.96
CA SER A 44 -9.34 -0.28 9.92
C SER A 44 -10.44 0.60 9.33
N ASN A 45 -11.33 1.10 10.20
CA ASN A 45 -12.42 2.00 9.81
C ASN A 45 -12.07 3.48 10.02
N ASP A 46 -10.92 3.80 10.62
CA ASP A 46 -10.54 5.18 10.95
C ASP A 46 -9.01 5.35 10.92
N MET A 47 -8.53 6.34 10.15
CA MET A 47 -7.09 6.67 10.07
C MET A 47 -6.55 7.17 11.41
N ASN A 48 -7.39 7.79 12.25
CA ASN A 48 -7.00 8.27 13.58
C ASN A 48 -6.72 7.14 14.57
N SER A 49 -7.12 5.89 14.26
CA SER A 49 -6.78 4.73 15.09
C SER A 49 -5.31 4.37 15.02
N PHE A 50 -4.61 4.79 13.95
CA PHE A 50 -3.19 4.53 13.77
C PHE A 50 -2.36 5.59 14.49
N THR A 51 -1.32 5.14 15.19
CA THR A 51 -0.33 6.04 15.77
C THR A 51 0.45 6.78 14.69
N TYR A 52 1.07 7.91 15.03
CA TYR A 52 1.94 8.64 14.09
C TYR A 52 3.03 7.73 13.48
N SER A 53 3.61 6.82 14.29
CA SER A 53 4.61 5.85 13.82
C SER A 53 4.03 4.91 12.76
N GLN A 54 2.81 4.40 12.95
CA GLN A 54 2.14 3.51 12.00
C GLN A 54 1.73 4.24 10.71
N ARG A 55 1.33 5.51 10.81
CA ARG A 55 1.06 6.33 9.61
C ARG A 55 2.35 6.60 8.84
N THR A 56 3.47 6.79 9.56
CA THR A 56 4.80 6.95 8.97
C THR A 56 5.27 5.66 8.28
N SER A 57 5.03 4.47 8.87
CA SER A 57 5.39 3.21 8.23
C SER A 57 4.60 2.95 6.94
N LEU A 58 3.30 3.28 6.90
CA LEU A 58 2.52 3.28 5.65
C LEU A 58 3.14 4.20 4.60
N TRP A 59 3.54 5.41 5.01
CA TRP A 59 4.18 6.34 4.09
C TRP A 59 5.51 5.80 3.52
N GLU A 60 6.33 5.17 4.35
CA GLU A 60 7.59 4.54 3.93
C GLU A 60 7.34 3.35 2.99
N GLU A 61 6.35 2.51 3.31
CA GLU A 61 5.89 1.41 2.46
C GLU A 61 5.45 1.91 1.08
N LEU A 62 4.60 2.95 1.03
CA LEU A 62 4.16 3.54 -0.23
C LEU A 62 5.34 4.14 -1.01
N CYS A 63 6.27 4.81 -0.34
CA CYS A 63 7.50 5.29 -0.98
C CYS A 63 8.32 4.14 -1.58
N ALA A 64 8.40 2.98 -0.92
CA ALA A 64 9.10 1.81 -1.44
C ALA A 64 8.41 1.24 -2.69
N ILE A 65 7.07 1.13 -2.67
CA ILE A 65 6.25 0.71 -3.84
C ILE A 65 6.51 1.65 -5.02
N HIS A 66 6.47 2.97 -4.79
CA HIS A 66 6.79 3.97 -5.79
C HIS A 66 8.24 3.92 -6.28
N GLY A 67 9.19 3.56 -5.42
CA GLY A 67 10.59 3.33 -5.78
C GLY A 67 10.77 2.17 -6.77
N MET A 68 9.82 1.24 -6.82
CA MET A 68 9.74 0.18 -7.82
C MET A 68 9.01 0.63 -9.11
N GLY A 69 8.58 1.89 -9.21
CA GLY A 69 7.86 2.40 -10.38
C GLY A 69 6.41 1.93 -10.43
N VAL A 70 5.76 1.72 -9.28
CA VAL A 70 4.35 1.35 -9.17
C VAL A 70 3.58 2.46 -8.47
N ILE A 71 2.41 2.79 -9.02
CA ILE A 71 1.34 3.53 -8.34
C ILE A 71 0.33 2.51 -7.81
N HIS A 72 -0.20 2.70 -6.60
CA HIS A 72 -1.24 1.86 -6.02
C HIS A 72 -2.60 2.08 -6.69
N GLY A 73 -2.96 3.34 -6.91
CA GLY A 73 -4.15 3.79 -7.65
C GLY A 73 -5.47 3.79 -6.87
N ASP A 74 -5.49 3.38 -5.61
CA ASP A 74 -6.72 3.31 -4.79
C ASP A 74 -6.42 3.45 -3.29
N LEU A 75 -5.94 4.65 -2.90
CA LEU A 75 -5.65 4.97 -1.50
C LEU A 75 -6.94 5.20 -0.72
N ARG A 76 -7.34 4.21 0.08
CA ARG A 76 -8.51 4.25 0.96
C ARG A 76 -8.32 3.33 2.17
N LEU A 77 -9.06 3.59 3.25
CA LEU A 77 -8.97 2.80 4.48
C LEU A 77 -9.27 1.32 4.30
N ALA A 78 -10.22 0.97 3.41
CA ALA A 78 -10.56 -0.41 3.09
C ALA A 78 -9.41 -1.20 2.43
N ASN A 79 -8.38 -0.50 1.94
CA ASN A 79 -7.20 -1.10 1.33
C ASN A 79 -5.99 -1.02 2.29
N ILE A 80 -6.21 -0.77 3.58
CA ILE A 80 -5.19 -0.80 4.64
C ILE A 80 -5.61 -1.82 5.69
N VAL A 81 -4.73 -2.76 5.97
CA VAL A 81 -4.95 -3.82 6.97
C VAL A 81 -3.86 -3.83 8.03
N THR A 82 -4.18 -4.30 9.23
CA THR A 82 -3.22 -4.42 10.34
C THR A 82 -3.48 -5.70 11.12
N LEU A 83 -2.41 -6.34 11.60
CA LEU A 83 -2.46 -7.57 12.39
C LEU A 83 -2.07 -7.28 13.84
N ASP A 84 -3.04 -7.30 14.75
CA ASP A 84 -2.82 -7.28 16.22
C ASP A 84 -1.76 -6.26 16.71
N GLY A 85 -1.87 -5.01 16.27
CA GLY A 85 -0.96 -3.94 16.71
C GLY A 85 0.38 -3.89 15.99
N SER A 86 0.56 -4.70 14.94
CA SER A 86 1.65 -4.56 13.98
C SER A 86 1.56 -3.23 13.22
N ASP A 87 2.59 -2.95 12.44
CA ASP A 87 2.48 -1.91 11.43
C ASP A 87 1.37 -2.26 10.42
N PRO A 88 0.59 -1.27 9.99
CA PRO A 88 -0.41 -1.43 8.95
C PRO A 88 0.24 -1.49 7.56
N HIS A 89 -0.45 -2.15 6.61
CA HIS A 89 0.03 -2.40 5.26
C HIS A 89 -1.05 -2.10 4.21
N PHE A 90 -0.62 -1.63 3.04
CA PHE A 90 -1.47 -1.49 1.87
C PHE A 90 -1.71 -2.84 1.19
N ILE A 91 -2.95 -3.04 0.73
CA ILE A 91 -3.39 -4.22 -0.03
C ILE A 91 -4.25 -3.80 -1.22
N ASP A 92 -4.61 -4.76 -2.06
CA ASP A 92 -5.48 -4.56 -3.23
C ASP A 92 -4.85 -3.65 -4.30
N PHE A 93 -4.00 -4.25 -5.13
CA PHE A 93 -3.39 -3.57 -6.30
C PHE A 93 -4.24 -3.73 -7.57
N THR A 94 -5.56 -3.92 -7.45
CA THR A 94 -6.45 -4.01 -8.63
C THR A 94 -6.33 -2.79 -9.54
N HIS A 95 -6.14 -1.61 -8.96
CA HIS A 95 -5.95 -0.33 -9.66
C HIS A 95 -4.47 0.05 -9.87
N GLY A 96 -3.55 -0.84 -9.48
CA GLY A 96 -2.13 -0.61 -9.59
C GLY A 96 -1.66 -0.56 -11.04
N SER A 97 -0.67 0.28 -11.32
CA SER A 97 -0.05 0.39 -12.64
C SER A 97 1.42 0.81 -12.56
N LEU A 98 2.16 0.55 -13.64
CA LEU A 98 3.54 1.01 -13.76
C LEU A 98 3.57 2.50 -14.13
N HIS A 99 4.48 3.24 -13.52
CA HIS A 99 4.72 4.64 -13.84
C HIS A 99 6.19 5.04 -13.66
N ASP A 100 6.56 6.17 -14.24
CA ASP A 100 7.84 6.83 -13.97
C ASP A 100 7.67 7.75 -12.75
N CYS A 101 8.08 7.25 -11.58
CA CYS A 101 7.90 7.97 -10.34
C CYS A 101 8.90 9.13 -10.23
N LYS A 102 8.37 10.36 -10.14
CA LYS A 102 9.16 11.58 -9.92
C LYS A 102 9.53 11.82 -8.44
N GLY A 103 9.20 10.87 -7.57
CA GLY A 103 9.43 10.94 -6.14
C GLY A 103 8.38 11.76 -5.37
N PRO A 104 8.52 11.84 -4.03
CA PRO A 104 7.48 12.37 -3.13
C PRO A 104 7.09 13.84 -3.35
N ALA A 105 7.94 14.64 -3.99
CA ALA A 105 7.69 16.07 -4.21
C ALA A 105 6.86 16.35 -5.48
N GLU A 106 6.84 15.41 -6.44
CA GLU A 106 6.27 15.61 -7.78
C GLU A 106 5.32 14.50 -8.22
N CYS A 107 5.05 13.52 -7.36
CA CYS A 107 4.10 12.44 -7.62
C CYS A 107 2.75 12.73 -6.96
N ASP A 108 1.68 12.70 -7.76
CA ASP A 108 0.33 13.03 -7.32
C ASP A 108 -0.20 12.06 -6.24
N GLU A 109 0.05 10.75 -6.37
CA GLU A 109 -0.39 9.77 -5.37
C GLU A 109 0.35 9.96 -4.04
N LEU A 110 1.68 10.15 -4.08
CA LEU A 110 2.45 10.42 -2.86
C LEU A 110 2.05 11.74 -2.20
N THR A 111 1.67 12.75 -2.97
CA THR A 111 1.17 14.01 -2.42
C THR A 111 -0.17 13.78 -1.69
N GLN A 112 -1.11 13.09 -2.34
CA GLN A 112 -2.40 12.73 -1.75
C GLN A 112 -2.24 11.83 -0.52
N ALA A 113 -1.27 10.91 -0.54
CA ALA A 113 -1.01 10.01 0.57
C ALA A 113 -0.58 10.75 1.84
N ARG A 114 0.21 11.82 1.73
CA ARG A 114 0.60 12.62 2.92
C ARG A 114 -0.60 13.25 3.63
N GLU A 115 -1.55 13.74 2.86
CA GLU A 115 -2.81 14.28 3.38
C GLU A 115 -3.67 13.16 3.98
N PHE A 116 -3.86 12.08 3.22
CA PHE A 116 -4.64 10.92 3.62
C PHE A 116 -4.12 10.25 4.91
N LEU A 117 -2.80 10.15 5.07
CA LEU A 117 -2.12 9.58 6.23
C LEU A 117 -1.94 10.56 7.39
N LEU A 118 -2.48 11.78 7.30
CA LEU A 118 -2.38 12.80 8.37
C LEU A 118 -0.91 13.08 8.76
N LEU A 119 -0.02 13.19 7.77
CA LEU A 119 1.42 13.42 7.95
C LEU A 119 1.86 14.83 7.53
N LEU A 120 0.92 15.72 7.23
CA LEU A 120 1.27 17.12 7.02
C LEU A 120 1.82 17.72 8.33
N GLU A 121 2.95 18.43 8.23
CA GLU A 121 3.43 19.25 9.33
C GLU A 121 2.47 20.43 9.52
N ASP A 122 2.08 20.70 10.77
CA ASP A 122 1.51 22.00 11.10
C ASP A 122 2.54 23.09 10.75
N SER A 123 2.10 24.32 10.47
CA SER A 123 2.94 25.48 10.12
C SER A 123 4.07 25.83 11.12
N ASP A 124 4.20 25.08 12.22
CA ASP A 124 5.25 25.16 13.24
C ASP A 124 6.22 23.96 13.25
N GLY A 125 6.17 23.06 12.25
CA GLY A 125 7.14 21.96 12.10
C GLY A 125 7.04 20.89 13.20
N LYS A 126 5.84 20.70 13.78
CA LYS A 126 5.57 19.61 14.73
C LYS A 126 4.58 18.60 14.12
N PRO A 127 4.78 17.29 14.33
CA PRO A 127 3.80 16.29 13.97
C PRO A 127 2.53 16.44 14.82
N GLN A 128 1.36 16.29 14.19
CA GLN A 128 0.04 16.22 14.84
C GLN A 128 -0.16 14.93 15.64
#